data_AF-A0A1G7ZZ77-F1
#
_entry.id   AF-A0A1G7ZZ77-F1
#
_cell.length_a   1.000
_cell.length_b   1.000
_cell.length_c   1.000
_cell.angle_alpha   90.00
_cell.angle_beta   90.00
_cell.angle_gamma   90.00
#
_symmetry.space_group_name_H-M   'P 1'
#
loop_
_entity.id
_entity.type
_entity.pdbx_description
1 polymer ?
#
loop_
_entity_poly.entity_id
_entity_poly.type
_entity_poly.pdbx_seq_one_letter_code
_entity_poly.pdbx_strand_id
1 'polypeptide(L)'
;MSSRFKKVSLALYLDPTQSAADHHAYQTMLGWSNRRKALAVDSAAAMELHQLVHIHKDIYLSGLYLHDLKPELAKSIAAALAQDSVSSATLLDILKAHQIQVQPSDDSDLAEKLEDAVTRALKQGLTHQPESAQSDAPAAAQFEAIAQQLATLVKQQQQIAELKQLVEQQNRLIAELSRKLDDAPSTAPLVSRENKPATVEQRLESVKRAKSKGLF
;
A
#
# COMPACT_ATOMS: atom_id res chain seq x y z
N MET A 1 -24.13 -18.96 -31.20
CA MET A 1 -23.87 -18.19 -29.97
C MET A 1 -22.65 -18.81 -29.28
N SER A 2 -21.45 -18.44 -29.73
CA SER A 2 -20.18 -18.96 -29.22
C SER A 2 -20.04 -18.57 -27.74
N SER A 3 -19.76 -19.50 -26.84
CA SER A 3 -19.61 -19.19 -25.42
C SER A 3 -18.54 -18.11 -25.24
N ARG A 4 -18.91 -16.95 -24.70
CA ARG A 4 -17.99 -15.82 -24.44
C ARG A 4 -16.81 -16.23 -23.56
N PHE A 5 -17.00 -17.24 -22.72
CA PHE A 5 -15.98 -17.79 -21.84
C PHE A 5 -15.53 -19.16 -22.33
N LYS A 6 -14.22 -19.35 -22.36
CA LYS A 6 -13.57 -20.64 -22.61
C LYS A 6 -12.81 -21.02 -21.34
N LYS A 7 -13.10 -22.20 -20.80
CA LYS A 7 -12.42 -22.74 -19.62
C LYS A 7 -11.24 -23.58 -20.07
N VAL A 8 -10.06 -23.27 -19.54
CA VAL A 8 -8.85 -24.11 -19.67
C VAL A 8 -8.54 -24.67 -18.30
N SER A 9 -8.34 -25.98 -18.20
CA SER A 9 -7.98 -26.67 -16.96
C SER A 9 -6.52 -27.09 -17.03
N LEU A 10 -5.69 -26.57 -16.13
CA LEU A 10 -4.28 -26.93 -16.00
C LEU A 10 -4.06 -27.50 -14.59
N ALA A 11 -3.27 -28.57 -14.50
CA ALA A 11 -2.77 -29.09 -13.24
C ALA A 11 -1.26 -28.78 -13.16
N LEU A 12 -0.83 -28.17 -12.06
CA LEU A 12 0.58 -27.91 -11.76
C LEU A 12 1.00 -28.84 -10.61
N TYR A 13 2.16 -29.48 -10.77
CA TYR A 13 2.80 -30.25 -9.72
C TYR A 13 3.92 -29.41 -9.14
N LEU A 14 3.97 -29.33 -7.81
CA LEU A 14 5.00 -28.63 -7.04
C LEU A 14 5.76 -29.67 -6.23
N ASP A 15 7.07 -29.51 -6.10
CA ASP A 15 7.89 -30.31 -5.20
C ASP A 15 8.35 -29.47 -4.00
N PRO A 16 7.53 -29.41 -2.92
CA PRO A 16 7.82 -28.61 -1.75
C PRO A 16 9.00 -29.14 -0.91
N THR A 17 9.58 -30.30 -1.28
CA THR A 17 10.74 -30.88 -0.58
C THR A 17 12.07 -30.49 -1.22
N GLN A 18 12.08 -30.29 -2.54
CA GLN A 18 13.29 -29.96 -3.30
C GLN A 18 13.42 -28.47 -3.60
N SER A 19 12.31 -27.74 -3.69
CA SER A 19 12.29 -26.32 -4.08
C SER A 19 11.65 -25.47 -2.97
N ALA A 20 12.40 -24.48 -2.47
CA ALA A 20 11.88 -23.52 -1.50
C ALA A 20 10.76 -22.64 -2.10
N ALA A 21 10.85 -22.32 -3.40
CA ALA A 21 9.81 -21.60 -4.12
C ALA A 21 8.52 -22.42 -4.22
N ASP A 22 8.64 -23.72 -4.51
CA ASP A 22 7.51 -24.66 -4.58
C ASP A 22 6.88 -24.85 -3.20
N HIS A 23 7.71 -24.92 -2.15
CA HIS A 23 7.24 -24.99 -0.78
C HIS A 23 6.39 -23.77 -0.41
N HIS A 24 6.90 -22.57 -0.71
CA HIS A 24 6.19 -21.33 -0.47
C HIS A 24 4.89 -21.24 -1.28
N ALA A 25 4.92 -21.60 -2.57
CA ALA A 25 3.75 -21.63 -3.43
C ALA A 25 2.69 -22.60 -2.90
N TYR A 26 3.10 -23.81 -2.48
CA TYR A 26 2.21 -24.80 -1.90
C TYR A 26 1.52 -24.30 -0.62
N GLN A 27 2.26 -23.74 0.33
CA GLN A 27 1.69 -23.18 1.56
C GLN A 27 0.70 -22.05 1.27
N THR A 28 1.05 -21.15 0.35
CA THR A 28 0.20 -20.02 -0.05
C THR A 28 -1.10 -20.50 -0.67
N MET A 29 -1.04 -21.45 -1.62
CA MET A 29 -2.22 -22.02 -2.27
C MET A 29 -3.11 -22.80 -1.30
N LEU A 30 -2.51 -23.52 -0.34
CA LEU A 30 -3.25 -24.21 0.72
C LEU A 30 -4.00 -23.21 1.62
N GLY A 31 -3.33 -22.12 2.00
CA GLY A 31 -3.92 -21.01 2.75
C GLY A 31 -5.11 -20.38 2.04
N TRP A 32 -4.98 -20.10 0.73
CA TRP A 32 -6.09 -19.59 -0.08
C TRP A 32 -7.25 -20.59 -0.18
N SER A 33 -6.98 -21.88 -0.36
CA SER A 33 -8.02 -22.92 -0.38
C SER A 33 -8.82 -22.96 0.92
N ASN A 34 -8.13 -22.89 2.06
CA ASN A 34 -8.78 -22.87 3.38
C ASN A 34 -9.57 -21.57 3.60
N ARG A 35 -8.99 -20.42 3.25
CA ARG A 35 -9.69 -19.12 3.32
C ARG A 35 -10.94 -19.10 2.44
N ARG A 36 -10.86 -19.67 1.23
CA ARG A 36 -12.02 -19.80 0.34
C ARG A 36 -13.14 -20.60 0.97
N LYS A 37 -12.82 -21.73 1.62
CA LYS A 37 -13.82 -22.56 2.33
C LYS A 37 -14.46 -21.79 3.48
N ALA A 38 -13.68 -21.02 4.24
CA ALA A 38 -14.20 -20.20 5.33
C ALA A 38 -15.14 -19.09 4.81
N LEU A 39 -14.72 -18.35 3.79
CA LEU A 39 -15.51 -17.25 3.20
C LEU A 39 -16.76 -17.76 2.46
N ALA A 40 -16.76 -19.00 1.97
CA ALA A 40 -17.93 -19.59 1.32
C ALA A 40 -19.11 -19.83 2.30
N VAL A 41 -18.84 -19.86 3.60
CA VAL A 41 -19.87 -20.00 4.64
C VAL A 41 -20.45 -18.64 5.04
N ASP A 42 -19.71 -17.55 4.83
CA ASP A 42 -20.12 -16.20 5.19
C ASP A 42 -20.66 -15.42 3.98
N SER A 43 -21.97 -15.15 3.99
CA SER A 43 -22.66 -14.35 2.97
C SER A 43 -22.17 -12.90 2.89
N ALA A 44 -21.62 -12.33 3.97
CA ALA A 44 -21.13 -10.95 3.98
C ALA A 44 -19.77 -10.81 3.26
N ALA A 45 -19.06 -11.92 3.08
CA ALA A 45 -17.73 -11.97 2.47
C ALA A 45 -17.74 -12.20 0.95
N ALA A 46 -18.88 -11.98 0.27
CA ALA A 46 -19.05 -12.26 -1.15
C ALA A 46 -18.01 -11.54 -2.05
N MET A 47 -17.64 -10.31 -1.70
CA MET A 47 -16.63 -9.55 -2.44
C MET A 47 -15.22 -10.13 -2.28
N GLU A 48 -14.82 -10.51 -1.07
CA GLU A 48 -13.53 -11.16 -0.82
C GLU A 48 -13.45 -12.52 -1.50
N LEU A 49 -14.54 -13.29 -1.49
CA LEU A 49 -14.64 -14.56 -2.19
C LEU A 49 -14.44 -14.37 -3.70
N HIS A 50 -15.07 -13.35 -4.29
CA HIS A 50 -14.92 -13.04 -5.70
C HIS A 50 -13.47 -12.71 -6.06
N GLN A 51 -12.78 -11.88 -5.27
CA GLN A 51 -11.36 -11.58 -5.48
C GLN A 51 -10.52 -12.86 -5.41
N LEU A 52 -10.74 -13.69 -4.39
CA LEU A 52 -9.96 -14.90 -4.17
C LEU A 52 -10.14 -15.97 -5.27
N VAL A 53 -11.30 -16.00 -5.93
CA VAL A 53 -11.55 -16.84 -7.11
C VAL A 53 -10.70 -16.41 -8.31
N HIS A 54 -10.39 -15.12 -8.42
CA HIS A 54 -9.64 -14.57 -9.56
C HIS A 54 -8.13 -14.49 -9.36
N ILE A 55 -7.63 -14.63 -8.13
CA ILE A 55 -6.18 -14.60 -7.81
C ILE A 55 -5.37 -15.51 -8.74
N HIS A 56 -5.79 -16.76 -8.96
CA HIS A 56 -5.05 -17.69 -9.81
C HIS A 56 -4.96 -17.19 -11.26
N LYS A 57 -6.05 -16.63 -11.80
CA LYS A 57 -6.07 -16.08 -13.16
C LYS A 57 -5.05 -14.95 -13.27
N ASP A 58 -5.01 -14.04 -12.31
CA ASP A 58 -4.12 -12.88 -12.35
C ASP A 58 -2.64 -13.29 -12.22
N ILE A 59 -2.35 -14.32 -11.41
CA ILE A 59 -1.01 -14.91 -11.30
C ILE A 59 -0.57 -15.56 -12.63
N TYR A 60 -1.45 -16.36 -13.24
CA TYR A 60 -1.11 -16.99 -14.52
C TYR A 60 -0.94 -15.98 -15.64
N LEU A 61 -1.80 -14.96 -15.71
CA LEU A 61 -1.67 -13.92 -16.73
C LEU A 61 -0.39 -13.10 -16.54
N SER A 62 -0.09 -12.67 -15.31
CA SER A 62 1.13 -11.92 -15.04
C SER A 62 2.39 -12.75 -15.33
N GLY A 63 2.43 -14.01 -14.91
CA GLY A 63 3.52 -14.94 -15.21
C GLY A 63 3.68 -15.22 -16.71
N LEU A 64 2.56 -15.35 -17.44
CA LEU A 64 2.57 -15.56 -18.89
C LEU A 64 3.13 -14.34 -19.62
N TYR A 65 2.64 -13.13 -19.33
CA TYR A 65 3.17 -11.92 -19.95
C TYR A 65 4.64 -11.69 -19.60
N LEU A 66 5.06 -12.04 -18.38
CA LEU A 66 6.46 -11.96 -17.99
C LEU A 66 7.33 -12.97 -18.76
N HIS A 67 6.81 -14.16 -18.99
CA HIS A 67 7.46 -15.18 -19.82
C HIS A 67 7.55 -14.75 -21.30
N ASP A 68 6.50 -14.11 -21.83
CA ASP A 68 6.47 -13.56 -23.20
C ASP A 68 7.51 -12.44 -23.39
N LEU A 69 7.77 -11.64 -22.34
CA LEU A 69 8.85 -10.65 -22.37
C LEU A 69 10.22 -11.33 -22.39
N LYS A 70 10.48 -12.23 -21.44
CA LYS A 70 11.73 -13.00 -21.37
C LYS A 70 11.55 -14.27 -20.53
N PRO A 71 11.69 -15.47 -21.13
CA PRO A 71 11.43 -16.72 -20.41
C PRO A 71 12.41 -16.95 -19.25
N GLU A 72 13.67 -16.54 -19.42
CA GLU A 72 14.70 -16.66 -18.37
C GLU A 72 14.46 -15.72 -17.18
N LEU A 73 13.76 -14.61 -17.39
CA LEU A 73 13.37 -13.70 -16.32
C LEU A 73 12.32 -14.35 -15.42
N ALA A 74 11.28 -14.95 -16.01
CA ALA A 74 10.24 -15.63 -15.26
C ALA A 74 10.82 -16.76 -14.37
N LYS A 75 11.75 -17.56 -14.91
CA LYS A 75 12.47 -18.59 -14.14
C LYS A 75 13.33 -18.00 -13.03
N SER A 76 14.09 -16.94 -13.34
CA SER A 76 14.96 -16.27 -12.36
C SER A 76 14.17 -15.67 -11.21
N ILE A 77 13.01 -15.07 -11.50
CA ILE A 77 12.10 -14.52 -10.51
C ILE A 77 11.52 -15.64 -9.64
N ALA A 78 11.06 -16.74 -10.25
CA ALA A 78 10.55 -17.89 -9.51
C ALA A 78 11.61 -18.52 -8.59
N ALA A 79 12.87 -18.57 -9.02
CA ALA A 79 13.96 -19.13 -8.23
C ALA A 79 14.48 -18.19 -7.13
N ALA A 80 14.46 -16.88 -7.37
CA ALA A 80 15.04 -15.89 -6.46
C ALA A 80 14.07 -15.38 -5.40
N LEU A 81 12.75 -15.44 -5.64
CA LEU A 81 11.72 -14.96 -4.72
C LEU A 81 11.23 -16.07 -3.78
N ALA A 82 12.05 -16.43 -2.80
CA ALA A 82 11.58 -17.13 -1.60
C ALA A 82 10.97 -16.13 -0.60
N GLN A 83 10.16 -16.61 0.34
CA GLN A 83 9.38 -15.79 1.29
C GLN A 83 10.17 -14.65 1.97
N ASP A 84 11.45 -14.90 2.28
CA ASP A 84 12.34 -13.95 2.97
C ASP A 84 13.02 -12.93 2.03
N SER A 85 12.81 -13.06 0.72
CA SER A 85 13.48 -12.29 -0.34
C SER A 85 12.52 -11.55 -1.25
N VAL A 86 11.21 -11.60 -0.98
CA VAL A 86 10.21 -10.84 -1.76
C VAL A 86 10.26 -9.38 -1.34
N SER A 87 11.19 -8.63 -1.93
CA SER A 87 11.29 -7.18 -1.76
C SER A 87 11.32 -6.48 -3.11
N SER A 88 10.87 -5.22 -3.15
CA SER A 88 10.98 -4.38 -4.35
C SER A 88 12.43 -4.23 -4.81
N ALA A 89 13.38 -4.22 -3.87
CA ALA A 89 14.81 -4.18 -4.18
C ALA A 89 15.28 -5.46 -4.91
N THR A 90 14.92 -6.63 -4.38
CA THR A 90 15.26 -7.92 -5.00
C THR A 90 14.67 -8.07 -6.40
N LEU A 91 13.43 -7.60 -6.60
CA LEU A 91 12.80 -7.57 -7.93
C LEU A 91 13.56 -6.66 -8.90
N LEU A 92 13.96 -5.45 -8.47
CA LEU A 92 14.74 -4.54 -9.29
C LEU A 92 16.12 -5.11 -9.65
N ASP A 93 16.76 -5.81 -8.72
CA ASP A 93 18.07 -6.44 -8.96
C ASP A 93 17.98 -7.55 -10.00
N ILE A 94 16.91 -8.36 -9.96
CA ILE A 94 16.65 -9.39 -10.98
C ILE A 94 16.37 -8.73 -12.33
N LEU A 95 15.57 -7.66 -12.38
CA LEU A 95 15.30 -6.94 -13.63
C LEU A 95 16.59 -6.34 -14.23
N LYS A 96 17.45 -5.74 -13.41
CA LYS A 96 18.77 -5.25 -13.82
C LYS A 96 19.67 -6.38 -14.33
N ALA A 97 19.71 -7.53 -13.64
CA ALA A 97 20.47 -8.69 -14.08
C ALA A 97 20.01 -9.20 -15.46
N HIS A 98 18.72 -9.03 -15.77
CA HIS A 98 18.14 -9.36 -17.07
C HIS A 98 18.22 -8.23 -18.11
N GLN A 99 18.95 -7.14 -17.82
CA GLN A 99 19.14 -5.96 -18.66
C GLN A 99 17.84 -5.18 -18.95
N ILE A 100 16.82 -5.33 -18.09
CA ILE A 100 15.60 -4.53 -18.15
C ILE A 100 15.86 -3.27 -17.34
N GLN A 101 16.12 -2.17 -18.05
CA GLN A 101 16.20 -0.85 -17.42
C GLN A 101 14.79 -0.44 -17.02
N VAL A 102 14.47 -0.58 -15.73
CA VAL A 102 13.40 0.19 -15.12
C VAL A 102 13.95 1.61 -15.02
N GLN A 103 13.77 2.41 -16.08
CA GLN A 103 13.92 3.85 -15.92
C GLN A 103 12.89 4.26 -14.87
N PRO A 104 13.27 4.97 -13.79
CA PRO A 104 12.28 5.73 -13.07
C PRO A 104 11.62 6.58 -14.15
N SER A 105 10.31 6.41 -14.37
CA SER A 105 9.60 7.44 -15.09
C SER A 105 9.91 8.71 -14.32
N ASP A 106 10.53 9.68 -15.00
CA ASP A 106 10.52 11.05 -14.52
C ASP A 106 9.04 11.45 -14.53
N ASP A 107 8.30 11.03 -13.50
CA ASP A 107 6.94 11.47 -13.24
C ASP A 107 6.92 12.98 -13.03
N SER A 108 8.10 13.61 -12.84
CA SER A 108 8.33 15.04 -12.98
C SER A 108 7.98 15.55 -14.38
N ASP A 109 8.38 14.89 -15.46
CA ASP A 109 8.08 15.33 -16.83
C ASP A 109 6.59 15.18 -17.18
N LEU A 110 5.93 14.13 -16.66
CA LEU A 110 4.49 13.92 -16.85
C LEU A 110 3.68 14.86 -15.96
N ALA A 111 4.11 15.11 -14.72
CA ALA A 111 3.50 16.06 -13.82
C ALA A 111 3.66 17.50 -14.34
N GLU A 112 4.84 17.87 -14.87
CA GLU A 112 5.10 19.19 -15.43
C GLU A 112 4.34 19.38 -16.75
N LYS A 113 4.24 18.35 -17.59
CA LYS A 113 3.37 18.38 -18.78
C LYS A 113 1.88 18.44 -18.42
N LEU A 114 1.45 17.79 -17.34
CA LEU A 114 0.08 17.83 -16.85
C LEU A 114 -0.23 19.19 -16.21
N GLU A 115 0.71 19.76 -15.46
CA GLU A 115 0.63 21.09 -14.88
C GLU A 115 0.59 22.16 -15.96
N ASP A 116 1.41 22.05 -17.00
CA ASP A 116 1.35 22.92 -18.18
C ASP A 116 0.06 22.74 -18.99
N ALA A 117 -0.47 21.52 -19.06
CA ALA A 117 -1.74 21.25 -19.75
C ALA A 117 -2.93 21.80 -18.97
N VAL A 118 -2.93 21.65 -17.64
CA VAL A 118 -3.97 22.20 -16.74
C VAL A 118 -3.87 23.72 -16.69
N THR A 119 -2.67 24.29 -16.63
CA THR A 119 -2.45 25.75 -16.66
C THR A 119 -2.86 26.33 -18.02
N ARG A 120 -2.60 25.63 -19.13
CA ARG A 120 -3.12 26.01 -20.45
C ARG A 120 -4.64 25.91 -20.52
N ALA A 121 -5.23 24.83 -20.02
CA ALA A 121 -6.69 24.65 -20.02
C ALA A 121 -7.39 25.71 -19.15
N LEU A 122 -6.84 26.06 -17.99
CA LEU A 122 -7.33 27.14 -17.14
C LEU A 122 -7.17 28.52 -17.80
N LYS A 123 -6.02 28.80 -18.42
CA LYS A 123 -5.81 30.06 -19.17
C LYS A 123 -6.75 30.15 -20.37
N GLN A 124 -6.96 29.06 -21.11
CA GLN A 124 -7.88 29.02 -22.25
C GLN A 124 -9.35 29.14 -21.80
N GLY A 125 -9.72 28.56 -20.65
CA GLY A 125 -11.05 28.71 -20.04
C GLY A 125 -11.32 30.11 -19.49
N LEU A 126 -10.29 30.83 -19.04
CA LEU A 126 -10.40 32.22 -18.58
C LEU A 126 -10.38 33.26 -19.72
N THR A 127 -9.92 32.88 -20.92
CA THR A 127 -9.79 33.82 -22.07
C THR A 127 -10.94 33.68 -23.07
N HIS A 128 -11.73 32.60 -23.03
CA HIS A 128 -12.94 32.46 -23.83
C HIS A 128 -14.19 32.86 -23.04
N GLN A 129 -14.41 34.16 -22.93
CA GLN A 129 -15.76 34.71 -22.82
C GLN A 129 -16.16 35.25 -24.19
N PRO A 130 -16.91 34.50 -25.03
CA PRO A 130 -17.80 35.10 -25.99
C PRO A 130 -19.22 35.09 -25.40
N GLU A 131 -19.82 36.26 -25.36
CA GLU A 131 -21.26 36.42 -25.33
C GLU A 131 -21.90 35.52 -26.40
N SER A 132 -22.64 34.48 -25.99
CA SER A 132 -23.84 34.01 -26.69
C SER A 132 -24.53 32.87 -25.94
N ALA A 133 -25.75 33.18 -25.50
CA ALA A 133 -26.95 32.35 -25.47
C ALA A 133 -26.85 30.82 -25.24
N GLN A 134 -27.42 30.44 -24.08
CA GLN A 134 -28.32 29.29 -23.85
C GLN A 134 -27.74 27.85 -23.80
N SER A 135 -28.25 27.13 -22.79
CA SER A 135 -28.08 25.71 -22.41
C SER A 135 -26.71 25.27 -21.88
N ASP A 136 -26.55 25.29 -20.55
CA ASP A 136 -26.27 24.09 -19.73
C ASP A 136 -25.91 24.46 -18.28
N ALA A 137 -26.93 24.51 -17.44
CA ALA A 137 -26.80 24.74 -15.99
C ALA A 137 -26.07 23.66 -15.16
N PRO A 138 -25.87 22.38 -15.59
CA PRO A 138 -25.23 21.39 -14.71
C PRO A 138 -23.70 21.39 -14.78
N ALA A 139 -23.07 21.97 -15.82
CA ALA A 139 -21.63 21.93 -15.99
C ALA A 139 -20.88 22.93 -15.07
N ALA A 140 -21.38 24.17 -14.95
CA ALA A 140 -20.76 25.19 -14.10
C ALA A 140 -20.77 24.79 -12.60
N ALA A 141 -21.87 24.19 -12.13
CA ALA A 141 -21.97 23.69 -10.76
C ALA A 141 -21.03 22.51 -10.47
N GLN A 142 -20.74 21.66 -11.47
CA GLN A 142 -19.78 20.57 -11.35
C GLN A 142 -18.34 21.08 -11.28
N PHE A 143 -17.99 22.09 -12.08
CA PHE A 143 -16.67 22.72 -12.01
C PHE A 143 -16.41 23.39 -10.66
N GLU A 144 -17.41 24.07 -10.10
CA GLU A 144 -17.27 24.70 -8.79
C GLU A 144 -17.21 23.68 -7.64
N ALA A 145 -17.94 22.56 -7.73
CA ALA A 145 -17.84 21.45 -6.79
C ALA A 145 -16.45 20.78 -6.81
N ILE A 146 -15.86 20.59 -8.01
CA ILE A 146 -14.51 20.03 -8.15
C ILE A 146 -13.46 21.00 -7.60
N ALA A 147 -13.59 22.30 -7.85
CA ALA A 147 -12.69 23.31 -7.30
C ALA A 147 -12.73 23.34 -5.76
N GLN A 148 -13.91 23.22 -5.16
CA GLN A 148 -14.07 23.13 -3.71
C GLN A 148 -13.49 21.83 -3.12
N GLN A 149 -13.65 20.70 -3.81
CA GLN A 149 -13.05 19.43 -3.40
C GLN A 149 -11.51 19.47 -3.45
N LEU A 150 -10.93 20.07 -4.48
CA LEU A 150 -9.49 20.26 -4.59
C LEU A 150 -8.95 21.19 -3.49
N ALA A 151 -9.63 22.31 -3.20
CA ALA A 151 -9.26 23.19 -2.10
C ALA A 151 -9.29 22.47 -0.74
N THR A 152 -10.27 21.58 -0.55
CA THR A 152 -10.40 20.78 0.68
C THR A 152 -9.26 19.75 0.80
N LEU A 153 -8.90 19.08 -0.30
CA LEU A 153 -7.78 18.14 -0.35
C LEU A 153 -6.43 18.82 -0.08
N VAL A 154 -6.20 20.01 -0.65
CA VAL A 154 -4.98 20.79 -0.39
C VAL A 154 -4.88 21.17 1.09
N LYS A 155 -6.00 21.60 1.70
CA LYS A 155 -6.05 21.92 3.13
C LYS A 155 -5.78 20.68 4.01
N GLN A 156 -6.31 19.51 3.65
CA GLN A 156 -6.02 18.25 4.35
C GLN A 156 -4.54 17.86 4.22
N GLN A 157 -3.94 18.06 3.06
CA GLN A 157 -2.52 17.76 2.86
C GLN A 157 -1.62 18.66 3.72
N GLN A 158 -1.96 19.95 3.84
CA GLN A 158 -1.27 20.88 4.75
C GLN A 158 -1.39 20.44 6.21
N GLN A 159 -2.58 20.03 6.65
CA GLN A 159 -2.77 19.51 8.02
C GLN A 159 -1.95 18.23 8.28
N ILE A 160 -1.84 17.34 7.28
CA ILE A 160 -1.01 16.13 7.39
C ILE A 160 0.48 16.51 7.49
N ALA A 161 0.94 17.52 6.75
CA ALA A 161 2.31 18.00 6.82
C ALA A 161 2.64 18.60 8.20
N GLU A 162 1.73 19.40 8.77
CA GLU A 162 1.87 19.96 10.12
C GLU A 162 1.89 18.86 11.19
N LEU A 163 1.00 17.87 11.10
CA LEU A 163 0.97 16.74 12.03
C LEU A 163 2.26 15.91 11.95
N LYS A 164 2.81 15.70 10.76
CA LYS A 164 4.10 15.01 10.58
C LYS A 164 5.24 15.78 11.24
N GLN A 165 5.30 17.10 11.05
CA GLN A 165 6.29 17.94 11.74
C GLN A 165 6.15 17.86 13.26
N LEU A 166 4.92 17.89 13.78
CA LEU A 166 4.69 17.78 15.22
C LEU A 166 5.11 16.41 15.78
N VAL A 167 4.89 15.33 15.02
CA VAL A 167 5.36 13.98 15.39
C VAL A 167 6.89 13.91 15.35
N GLU A 168 7.53 14.50 14.35
CA GLU A 168 9.00 14.57 14.29
C GLU A 168 9.60 15.37 15.45
N GLN A 169 8.98 16.49 15.82
CA GLN A 169 9.39 17.28 16.98
C GLN A 169 9.22 16.48 18.28
N GLN A 170 8.10 15.78 18.46
CA GLN A 170 7.90 14.92 19.62
C GLN A 170 8.93 13.79 19.67
N ASN A 171 9.25 13.15 18.54
CA ASN A 171 10.27 12.11 18.47
C ASN A 171 11.66 12.64 18.84
N ARG A 172 12.00 13.88 18.45
CA ARG A 172 13.25 14.53 18.86
C ARG A 172 13.28 14.80 20.37
N LEU A 173 12.19 15.32 20.95
CA LEU A 173 12.09 15.54 22.39
C LEU A 173 12.17 14.23 23.18
N ILE A 174 11.54 13.17 22.70
CA ILE A 174 11.63 11.83 23.30
C ILE A 174 13.09 11.34 23.26
N ALA A 175 13.79 11.52 22.14
CA ALA A 175 15.20 11.14 22.02
C ALA A 175 16.13 11.98 22.92
N GLU A 176 15.83 13.27 23.12
CA GLU A 176 16.57 14.11 24.06
C GLU A 176 16.30 13.72 25.53
N LEU A 177 15.05 13.40 25.87
CA LEU A 177 14.70 12.95 27.21
C LEU A 177 15.27 11.57 27.52
N SER A 178 15.26 10.64 26.57
CA SER A 178 15.91 9.33 26.74
C SER A 178 17.41 9.49 26.92
N ARG A 179 18.05 10.36 26.13
CA ARG A 179 19.49 10.63 26.26
C ARG A 179 19.85 11.30 27.60
N LYS A 180 19.01 12.22 28.09
CA LYS A 180 19.18 12.83 29.43
C LYS A 180 18.94 11.84 30.58
N LEU A 181 18.11 10.81 30.35
CA LEU A 181 17.90 9.74 31.31
C LEU A 181 19.10 8.77 31.35
N ASP A 182 19.76 8.55 30.21
CA ASP A 182 20.99 7.74 30.11
C ASP A 182 22.25 8.47 30.61
N ASP A 183 22.28 9.81 30.58
CA ASP A 183 23.40 10.65 31.08
C ASP A 183 23.33 10.98 32.60
N ALA A 184 22.36 10.45 33.33
CA ALA A 184 22.30 10.62 34.78
C ALA A 184 23.43 9.80 35.46
N PRO A 185 24.34 10.43 36.23
CA PRO A 185 25.44 9.70 36.86
C PRO A 185 24.92 8.69 37.89
N SER A 186 25.30 7.44 37.65
CA SER A 186 25.07 6.30 38.54
C SER A 186 25.74 6.53 39.89
N THR A 187 24.93 6.79 40.92
CA THR A 187 25.24 6.51 42.32
C THR A 187 24.32 5.36 42.80
N ALA A 188 24.86 4.14 42.66
CA ALA A 188 24.62 2.83 43.32
C ALA A 188 23.45 2.62 44.34
N PRO A 189 23.04 1.36 44.66
CA PRO A 189 23.13 0.09 43.91
C PRO A 189 21.80 -0.72 43.85
N LEU A 190 21.75 -1.68 42.90
CA LEU A 190 21.03 -2.97 42.92
C LEU A 190 19.62 -3.03 43.55
N VAL A 191 18.58 -2.92 42.71
CA VAL A 191 17.40 -3.78 42.82
C VAL A 191 17.00 -4.21 41.41
N SER A 192 17.18 -5.50 41.11
CA SER A 192 16.64 -6.16 39.92
C SER A 192 15.13 -5.93 39.85
N ARG A 193 14.67 -5.09 38.92
CA ARG A 193 13.28 -5.07 38.49
C ARG A 193 13.23 -5.15 36.97
N GLU A 194 13.03 -6.38 36.54
CA GLU A 194 12.68 -6.82 35.20
C GLU A 194 11.55 -5.94 34.63
N ASN A 195 11.90 -4.97 33.79
CA ASN A 195 10.93 -4.13 33.08
C ASN A 195 10.51 -4.82 31.78
N LYS A 196 9.51 -5.69 31.88
CA LYS A 196 8.70 -6.10 30.72
C LYS A 196 7.91 -4.89 30.20
N PRO A 197 7.79 -4.70 28.87
CA PRO A 197 6.97 -3.63 28.32
C PRO A 197 5.49 -3.86 28.68
N ALA A 198 4.89 -2.92 29.39
CA ALA A 198 3.49 -3.00 29.82
C ALA A 198 2.55 -3.13 28.62
N THR A 199 1.80 -4.24 28.57
CA THR A 199 0.79 -4.56 27.57
C THR A 199 -0.36 -3.55 27.62
N VAL A 200 -0.98 -3.28 26.47
CA VAL A 200 -2.02 -2.26 26.23
C VAL A 200 -3.17 -2.31 27.25
N GLU A 201 -3.47 -3.49 27.78
CA GLU A 201 -4.51 -3.72 28.81
C GLU A 201 -4.22 -2.98 30.12
N GLN A 202 -2.96 -2.91 30.57
CA GLN A 202 -2.59 -2.17 31.77
C GLN A 202 -2.72 -0.65 31.59
N ARG A 203 -2.56 -0.16 30.35
CA ARG A 203 -2.78 1.26 30.02
C ARG A 203 -4.27 1.61 29.97
N LEU A 204 -5.12 0.66 29.57
CA LEU A 204 -6.58 0.86 29.60
C LEU A 204 -7.13 0.86 31.04
N GLU A 205 -6.56 0.07 31.95
CA GLU A 205 -6.96 0.09 33.36
C GLU A 205 -6.52 1.37 34.09
N SER A 206 -5.34 1.91 33.77
CA SER A 206 -4.90 3.18 34.35
C SER A 206 -5.75 4.36 33.87
N VAL A 207 -6.19 4.35 32.62
CA VAL A 207 -7.14 5.34 32.07
C VAL A 207 -8.52 5.22 32.72
N LYS A 208 -9.03 4.00 32.96
CA LYS A 208 -10.28 3.80 33.70
C LYS A 208 -10.17 4.28 35.16
N ARG A 209 -9.03 4.06 35.82
CA ARG A 209 -8.76 4.57 37.17
C ARG A 209 -8.57 6.09 37.23
N ALA A 210 -8.01 6.70 36.19
CA ALA A 210 -7.90 8.16 36.10
C ALA A 210 -9.29 8.79 35.91
N LYS A 211 -10.16 8.17 35.10
CA LYS A 211 -11.54 8.61 34.90
C LYS A 211 -12.39 8.47 36.16
N SER A 212 -12.18 7.42 36.97
CA SER A 212 -12.88 7.25 38.26
C SER A 212 -12.40 8.22 39.36
N LYS A 213 -11.27 8.90 39.15
CA LYS A 213 -10.73 9.89 40.09
C LYS A 213 -11.12 11.34 39.73
N GLY A 214 -11.99 11.54 38.74
CA GLY A 214 -12.60 12.85 38.45
C GLY A 214 -11.61 13.90 37.97
N LEU A 215 -10.59 13.49 37.20
CA LEU A 215 -9.65 14.39 36.54
C LEU A 215 -9.94 14.47 35.04
N PHE A 216 -11.22 14.61 34.68
CA PHE A 216 -11.76 15.13 33.40
C PHE A 216 -13.22 15.49 33.61
#